data_AF-A0A960RXS9-F1
#
_entry.id   AF-A0A960RXS9-F1
#
_cell.length_a   1.000
_cell.length_b   1.000
_cell.length_c   1.000
_cell.angle_alpha   90.00
_cell.angle_beta   90.00
_cell.angle_gamma   90.00
#
_symmetry.space_group_name_H-M   'P 1'
#
loop_
_entity.id
_entity.type
_entity.pdbx_description
1 polymer ?
#
loop_
_entity_poly.entity_id
_entity_poly.type
_entity_poly.pdbx_seq_one_letter_code
_entity_poly.pdbx_strand_id
1 'polypeptide(L)'
;MTTALISEDIKNSLQNFLGENTPSELINTYLFFIEKRFRLKPVLFPKHKVIYQSAEDAIKKVEDKGELYHEAEIKISFSKEAVNDHTRKIYICPFTGKVFGDNTHPNPQDAIYDWVSKCPENTERSGGLRVKRFFVSEDPEVIKSYMEKQQNKEPITKTVYSSVLSGKIFASKQAVIDDFKKSYLKPMTMIEVQNQNRYEIEGSFLDFIQGQLVEEKVAAFLEAMAEYSEFRPHVERWLS
;
A
#
# COMPACT_ATOMS: atom_id res chain seq x y z
N MET A 1 47.68 11.46 -14.62
CA MET A 1 46.83 12.05 -13.57
C MET A 1 45.44 11.47 -13.72
N THR A 2 45.22 10.31 -13.12
CA THR A 2 43.94 9.61 -13.09
C THR A 2 43.13 10.20 -11.94
N THR A 3 42.13 11.01 -12.27
CA THR A 3 41.14 11.52 -11.30
C THR A 3 40.55 10.35 -10.51
N ALA A 4 40.77 10.35 -9.19
CA ALA A 4 40.46 9.26 -8.27
C ALA A 4 39.08 8.65 -8.57
N LEU A 5 39.09 7.42 -9.10
CA LEU A 5 37.89 6.64 -9.40
C LEU A 5 37.13 6.26 -8.12
N ILE A 6 37.80 6.31 -6.97
CA ILE A 6 37.32 5.91 -5.65
C ILE A 6 37.32 7.16 -4.75
N SER A 7 36.14 7.58 -4.30
CA SER A 7 36.02 8.63 -3.27
C SER A 7 36.31 8.07 -1.88
N GLU A 8 36.61 8.92 -0.90
CA GLU A 8 36.92 8.48 0.47
C GLU A 8 35.77 7.68 1.10
N ASP A 9 34.52 8.05 0.85
CA ASP A 9 33.35 7.30 1.33
C ASP A 9 33.29 5.87 0.75
N ILE A 10 33.62 5.74 -0.54
CA ILE A 10 33.66 4.44 -1.23
C ILE A 10 34.86 3.63 -0.74
N LYS A 11 36.02 4.28 -0.53
CA LYS A 11 37.22 3.66 0.04
C LYS A 11 36.90 3.04 1.40
N ASN A 12 36.31 3.81 2.31
CA ASN A 12 35.92 3.33 3.64
C ASN A 12 34.91 2.16 3.55
N SER A 13 33.93 2.27 2.66
CA SER A 13 32.95 1.21 2.43
C SER A 13 33.59 -0.08 1.88
N LEU A 14 34.54 0.04 0.95
CA LEU A 14 35.29 -1.08 0.39
C LEU A 14 36.17 -1.74 1.44
N GLN A 15 36.84 -0.96 2.28
CA GLN A 15 37.67 -1.49 3.36
C GLN A 15 36.84 -2.32 4.35
N ASN A 16 35.67 -1.80 4.75
CA ASN A 16 34.74 -2.55 5.60
C ASN A 16 34.26 -3.84 4.91
N PHE A 17 33.84 -3.74 3.64
CA PHE A 17 33.37 -4.90 2.88
C PHE A 17 34.43 -6.00 2.76
N LEU A 18 35.68 -5.63 2.44
CA LEU A 18 36.81 -6.55 2.30
C LEU A 18 37.22 -7.17 3.65
N GLY A 19 37.10 -6.41 4.75
CA GLY A 19 37.35 -6.91 6.10
C GLY A 19 36.31 -7.92 6.57
N GLU A 20 35.03 -7.68 6.28
CA GLU A 20 33.93 -8.58 6.65
C GLU A 20 33.86 -9.84 5.77
N ASN A 21 34.28 -9.75 4.50
CA ASN A 21 34.16 -10.81 3.51
C ASN A 21 35.55 -11.31 3.07
N THR A 22 36.18 -12.15 3.88
CA THR A 22 37.48 -12.77 3.55
C THR A 22 37.34 -14.30 3.33
N PRO A 23 37.77 -14.86 2.18
CA PRO A 23 38.34 -14.18 1.02
C PRO A 23 37.27 -13.56 0.11
N SER A 24 37.46 -12.29 -0.24
CA SER A 24 36.62 -11.56 -1.19
C SER A 24 37.09 -11.82 -2.62
N GLU A 25 36.16 -12.11 -3.52
CA GLU A 25 36.44 -12.27 -4.95
C GLU A 25 36.44 -10.92 -5.67
N LEU A 26 37.27 -10.78 -6.71
CA LEU A 26 37.39 -9.54 -7.50
C LEU A 26 36.04 -9.06 -8.03
N ILE A 27 35.27 -9.95 -8.66
CA ILE A 27 33.99 -9.59 -9.28
C ILE A 27 32.98 -9.14 -8.21
N ASN A 28 32.89 -9.83 -7.07
CA ASN A 28 32.00 -9.43 -5.98
C ASN A 28 32.37 -8.07 -5.41
N THR A 29 33.66 -7.81 -5.21
CA THR A 29 34.15 -6.50 -4.77
C THR A 29 33.85 -5.41 -5.80
N TYR A 30 34.02 -5.71 -7.10
CA TYR A 30 33.71 -4.77 -8.17
C TYR A 30 32.20 -4.47 -8.26
N LEU A 31 31.36 -5.51 -8.11
CA LEU A 31 29.90 -5.37 -8.04
C LEU A 31 29.47 -4.48 -6.86
N PHE A 32 30.09 -4.66 -5.69
CA PHE A 32 29.90 -3.77 -4.55
C PHE A 32 30.34 -2.34 -4.84
N PHE A 33 31.50 -2.16 -5.48
CA PHE A 33 32.00 -0.83 -5.88
C PHE A 33 31.02 -0.11 -6.81
N ILE A 34 30.53 -0.76 -7.87
CA ILE A 34 29.58 -0.13 -8.81
C ILE A 34 28.23 0.15 -8.13
N GLU A 35 27.78 -0.71 -7.22
CA GLU A 35 26.58 -0.47 -6.42
C GLU A 35 26.69 0.86 -5.66
N LYS A 36 27.82 1.11 -4.99
CA LYS A 36 28.05 2.35 -4.26
C LYS A 36 28.29 3.54 -5.19
N ARG A 37 29.13 3.38 -6.21
CA ARG A 37 29.48 4.43 -7.17
C ARG A 37 28.26 4.99 -7.89
N PHE A 38 27.37 4.12 -8.35
CA PHE A 38 26.16 4.51 -9.09
C PHE A 38 24.91 4.61 -8.19
N ARG A 39 25.06 4.42 -6.87
CA ARG A 39 23.98 4.46 -5.88
C ARG A 39 22.82 3.52 -6.25
N LEU A 40 23.16 2.34 -6.76
CA LEU A 40 22.18 1.35 -7.18
C LEU A 40 21.45 0.82 -5.96
N LYS A 41 20.13 0.62 -6.11
CA LYS A 41 19.30 -0.01 -5.08
C LYS A 41 18.40 -1.06 -5.74
N PRO A 42 18.99 -2.18 -6.22
CA PRO A 42 18.24 -3.20 -6.91
C PRO A 42 17.09 -3.71 -6.05
N VAL A 43 15.98 -4.04 -6.71
CA VAL A 43 14.80 -4.60 -6.05
C VAL A 43 14.22 -5.74 -6.88
N LEU A 44 13.89 -6.84 -6.23
CA LEU A 44 13.11 -7.92 -6.81
C LEU A 44 11.63 -7.62 -6.63
N PHE A 45 10.86 -7.74 -7.71
CA PHE A 45 9.41 -7.86 -7.65
C PHE A 45 9.00 -9.34 -7.80
N PRO A 46 8.69 -10.06 -6.71
CA PRO A 46 8.52 -11.52 -6.75
C PRO A 46 7.34 -11.97 -7.62
N LYS A 47 6.27 -11.18 -7.71
CA LYS A 47 5.08 -11.53 -8.50
C LYS A 47 5.42 -11.70 -9.97
N HIS A 48 6.24 -10.80 -10.52
CA HIS A 48 6.68 -10.89 -11.93
C HIS A 48 8.00 -11.63 -12.09
N LYS A 49 8.67 -11.98 -10.99
CA LYS A 49 10.01 -12.60 -11.01
C LYS A 49 11.03 -11.73 -11.76
N VAL A 50 10.88 -10.40 -11.69
CA VAL A 50 11.77 -9.44 -12.34
C VAL A 50 12.53 -8.63 -11.30
N ILE A 51 13.83 -8.42 -11.54
CA ILE A 51 14.72 -7.55 -10.79
C ILE A 51 14.87 -6.23 -11.54
N TYR A 52 14.61 -5.13 -10.83
CA TYR A 52 14.76 -3.77 -11.33
C TYR A 52 15.96 -3.09 -10.68
N GLN A 53 16.54 -2.11 -11.36
CA GLN A 53 17.65 -1.31 -10.85
C GLN A 53 17.28 -0.50 -9.60
N SER A 54 16.02 -0.06 -9.51
CA SER A 54 15.49 0.75 -8.41
C SER A 54 14.00 0.48 -8.17
N ALA A 55 13.50 0.90 -7.01
CA ALA A 55 12.07 0.87 -6.70
C ALA A 55 11.27 1.77 -7.64
N GLU A 56 11.84 2.91 -8.02
CA GLU A 56 11.26 3.89 -8.94
C GLU A 56 11.08 3.30 -10.35
N ASP A 57 12.08 2.56 -10.84
CA ASP A 57 11.98 1.87 -12.14
C ASP A 57 10.91 0.78 -12.10
N ALA A 58 10.84 0.01 -11.01
CA ALA A 58 9.80 -1.00 -10.82
C ALA A 58 8.40 -0.38 -10.84
N ILE A 59 8.21 0.74 -10.12
CA ILE A 59 6.92 1.46 -10.09
C ILE A 59 6.55 1.92 -11.49
N LYS A 60 7.45 2.59 -12.20
CA LYS A 60 7.19 3.11 -13.53
C LYS A 60 6.77 1.99 -14.48
N LYS A 61 7.50 0.87 -14.50
CA LYS A 61 7.22 -0.27 -15.39
C LYS A 61 5.91 -0.99 -15.06
N VAL A 62 5.56 -1.09 -13.77
CA VAL A 62 4.29 -1.71 -13.34
C VAL A 62 3.10 -0.77 -13.57
N GLU A 63 3.32 0.53 -13.41
CA GLU A 63 2.33 1.56 -13.69
C GLU A 63 2.04 1.71 -15.19
N ASP A 64 3.07 1.70 -16.04
CA ASP A 64 2.94 1.73 -17.51
C ASP A 64 2.11 0.54 -18.05
N LYS A 65 2.07 -0.57 -17.30
CA LYS A 65 1.26 -1.77 -17.58
C LYS A 65 -0.16 -1.69 -17.02
N GLY A 66 -0.50 -0.66 -16.24
CA GLY A 66 -1.79 -0.53 -15.55
C GLY A 66 -1.97 -1.51 -14.40
N GLU A 67 -0.89 -2.10 -13.88
CA GLU A 67 -0.92 -3.17 -12.87
C GLU A 67 -0.64 -2.68 -11.45
N LEU A 68 -0.49 -1.36 -11.26
CA LEU A 68 -0.21 -0.77 -9.96
C LEU A 68 -1.51 -0.44 -9.20
N TYR A 69 -2.39 0.35 -9.82
CA TYR A 69 -3.66 0.76 -9.23
C TYR A 69 -4.73 1.07 -10.28
N HIS A 70 -5.97 1.11 -9.84
CA HIS A 70 -7.10 1.68 -10.57
C HIS A 70 -7.69 2.86 -9.79
N GLU A 71 -8.09 3.89 -10.52
CA GLU A 71 -8.83 5.02 -9.96
C GLU A 71 -10.33 4.67 -9.93
N ALA A 72 -10.99 4.95 -8.81
CA ALA A 72 -12.41 4.71 -8.62
C ALA A 72 -13.04 5.81 -7.78
N GLU A 73 -14.32 6.07 -7.99
CA GLU A 73 -15.11 6.95 -7.12
C GLU A 73 -15.91 6.12 -6.14
N ILE A 74 -15.84 6.49 -4.85
CA ILE A 74 -16.74 5.95 -3.83
C ILE A 74 -17.70 7.04 -3.36
N LYS A 75 -18.97 6.66 -3.20
CA LYS A 75 -19.98 7.48 -2.53
C LYS A 75 -20.06 7.09 -1.07
N ILE A 76 -19.61 7.97 -0.20
CA ILE A 76 -19.67 7.80 1.25
C ILE A 76 -21.01 8.37 1.72
N SER A 77 -22.01 7.51 1.89
CA SER A 77 -23.33 7.90 2.39
C SER A 77 -23.40 7.82 3.91
N PHE A 78 -24.00 8.82 4.54
CA PHE A 78 -24.40 8.80 5.94
C PHE A 78 -25.86 8.32 5.99
N SER A 79 -26.20 7.34 6.85
CA SER A 79 -27.50 6.63 6.80
C SER A 79 -28.65 7.36 7.51
N LYS A 80 -29.88 6.99 7.09
CA LYS A 80 -31.16 7.74 7.09
C LYS A 80 -31.72 8.27 8.42
N GLU A 81 -32.22 9.50 8.35
CA GLU A 81 -33.28 10.07 9.19
C GLU A 81 -34.53 9.17 9.28
N ALA A 82 -35.03 8.95 10.49
CA ALA A 82 -36.27 8.26 10.80
C ALA A 82 -37.51 9.12 10.53
N VAL A 83 -37.37 10.44 10.59
CA VAL A 83 -38.41 11.47 10.46
C VAL A 83 -37.79 12.66 9.71
N ASN A 84 -38.52 13.28 8.77
CA ASN A 84 -38.07 14.46 8.00
C ASN A 84 -39.18 15.53 7.92
N ASP A 85 -38.91 16.66 7.25
CA ASP A 85 -39.85 17.81 7.15
C ASP A 85 -41.22 17.49 6.51
N HIS A 86 -41.33 16.35 5.80
CA HIS A 86 -42.56 15.92 5.14
C HIS A 86 -43.30 14.82 5.91
N THR A 87 -42.75 14.35 7.03
CA THR A 87 -43.39 13.32 7.85
C THR A 87 -44.62 13.92 8.53
N ARG A 88 -45.80 13.35 8.26
CA ARG A 88 -47.07 13.78 8.86
C ARG A 88 -47.53 12.84 9.96
N LYS A 89 -47.02 11.62 9.92
CA LYS A 89 -47.40 10.55 10.82
C LYS A 89 -46.18 9.72 11.16
N ILE A 90 -46.02 9.43 12.43
CA ILE A 90 -44.92 8.62 12.93
C ILE A 90 -45.44 7.39 13.69
N TYR A 91 -44.70 6.32 13.56
CA TYR A 91 -44.92 5.06 14.25
C TYR A 91 -43.78 4.88 15.26
N ILE A 92 -44.12 4.78 16.54
CA ILE A 92 -43.16 4.80 17.65
C ILE A 92 -43.19 3.46 18.38
N CYS A 93 -42.02 2.85 18.52
CA CYS A 93 -41.85 1.66 19.35
C CYS A 93 -41.97 2.07 20.82
N PRO A 94 -42.96 1.56 21.58
CA PRO A 94 -43.23 2.01 22.95
C PRO A 94 -42.15 1.55 23.94
N PHE A 95 -41.33 0.58 23.55
CA PHE A 95 -40.26 0.04 24.38
C PHE A 95 -38.96 0.84 24.24
N THR A 96 -38.56 1.15 22.99
CA THR A 96 -37.25 1.76 22.68
C THR A 96 -37.33 3.24 22.30
N GLY A 97 -38.54 3.77 22.08
CA GLY A 97 -38.74 5.11 21.54
C GLY A 97 -38.30 5.28 20.08
N LYS A 98 -37.91 4.20 19.38
CA LYS A 98 -37.52 4.23 17.96
C LYS A 98 -38.72 4.61 17.10
N VAL A 99 -38.49 5.51 16.14
CA VAL A 99 -39.53 6.07 15.28
C VAL A 99 -39.36 5.64 13.83
N PHE A 100 -40.49 5.52 13.13
CA PHE A 100 -40.57 5.29 11.69
C PHE A 100 -41.58 6.29 11.13
N GLY A 101 -41.14 7.19 10.25
CA GLY A 101 -42.02 8.14 9.57
C GLY A 101 -42.84 7.48 8.46
N ASP A 102 -44.04 8.00 8.24
CA ASP A 102 -44.97 7.52 7.22
C ASP A 102 -44.44 7.62 5.79
N ASN A 103 -43.51 8.53 5.57
CA ASN A 103 -42.89 8.82 4.29
C ASN A 103 -41.40 8.39 4.20
N THR A 104 -40.77 7.95 5.29
CA THR A 104 -39.35 7.55 5.30
C THR A 104 -39.12 6.07 5.00
N HIS A 105 -40.20 5.28 5.01
CA HIS A 105 -40.21 3.84 4.75
C HIS A 105 -41.33 3.47 3.76
N PRO A 106 -41.11 2.51 2.82
CA PRO A 106 -42.13 2.12 1.83
C PRO A 106 -43.43 1.59 2.45
N ASN A 107 -43.31 0.82 3.53
CA ASN A 107 -44.42 0.47 4.41
C ASN A 107 -44.01 0.66 5.88
N PRO A 108 -44.35 1.81 6.48
CA PRO A 108 -43.90 2.17 7.82
C PRO A 108 -44.53 1.28 8.91
N GLN A 109 -45.73 0.76 8.69
CA GLN A 109 -46.43 -0.13 9.61
C GLN A 109 -45.75 -1.50 9.67
N ASP A 110 -45.41 -2.08 8.52
CA ASP A 110 -44.66 -3.34 8.47
C ASP A 110 -43.27 -3.18 9.08
N ALA A 111 -42.59 -2.05 8.79
CA ALA A 111 -41.25 -1.78 9.31
C ALA A 111 -41.23 -1.71 10.85
N ILE A 112 -42.19 -1.03 11.46
CA ILE A 112 -42.28 -1.00 12.92
C ILE A 112 -42.77 -2.34 13.48
N TYR A 113 -43.66 -3.03 12.79
CA TYR A 113 -44.17 -4.34 13.22
C TYR A 113 -43.04 -5.38 13.28
N ASP A 114 -42.19 -5.41 12.27
CA ASP A 114 -40.97 -6.23 12.24
C ASP A 114 -40.01 -5.82 13.35
N TRP A 115 -39.82 -4.52 13.56
CA TRP A 115 -38.96 -4.02 14.63
C TRP A 115 -39.44 -4.47 16.02
N VAL A 116 -40.73 -4.27 16.35
CA VAL A 116 -41.30 -4.62 17.65
C VAL A 116 -41.27 -6.13 17.89
N SER A 117 -41.39 -6.93 16.84
CA SER A 117 -41.30 -8.40 16.95
C SER A 117 -39.90 -8.88 17.36
N LYS A 118 -38.85 -8.17 16.94
CA LYS A 118 -37.44 -8.50 17.21
C LYS A 118 -36.86 -7.67 18.36
N CYS A 119 -37.59 -6.68 18.85
CA CYS A 119 -37.14 -5.73 19.86
C CYS A 119 -36.69 -6.46 21.14
N PRO A 120 -35.41 -6.30 21.56
CA PRO A 120 -34.89 -6.99 22.73
C PRO A 120 -35.54 -6.49 24.03
N GLU A 121 -35.94 -5.21 24.07
CA GLU A 121 -36.59 -4.57 25.22
C GLU A 121 -38.10 -4.88 25.33
N ASN A 122 -38.67 -5.59 24.34
CA ASN A 122 -40.05 -6.05 24.41
C ASN A 122 -40.14 -7.38 25.17
N THR A 123 -40.49 -7.29 26.45
CA THR A 123 -40.70 -8.44 27.35
C THR A 123 -42.16 -8.88 27.43
N GLU A 124 -43.09 -8.12 26.84
CA GLU A 124 -44.52 -8.40 26.88
C GLU A 124 -44.90 -9.56 25.96
N ARG A 125 -45.69 -10.51 26.47
CA ARG A 125 -46.15 -11.68 25.72
C ARG A 125 -47.66 -11.87 25.83
N SER A 126 -48.27 -12.29 24.72
CA SER A 126 -49.67 -12.74 24.65
C SER A 126 -49.71 -14.08 23.89
N GLY A 127 -50.29 -15.12 24.50
CA GLY A 127 -50.32 -16.46 23.92
C GLY A 127 -48.93 -17.08 23.66
N GLY A 128 -47.90 -16.68 24.41
CA GLY A 128 -46.52 -17.15 24.25
C GLY A 128 -45.68 -16.38 23.22
N LEU A 129 -46.29 -15.54 22.38
CA LEU A 129 -45.63 -14.68 21.38
C LEU A 129 -45.46 -13.25 21.90
N ARG A 130 -44.42 -12.54 21.43
CA ARG A 130 -44.19 -11.13 21.77
C ARG A 130 -45.34 -10.26 21.26
N VAL A 131 -45.80 -9.34 22.11
CA VAL A 131 -46.87 -8.39 21.74
C VAL A 131 -46.35 -7.42 20.70
N LYS A 132 -47.08 -7.28 19.59
CA LYS A 132 -46.70 -6.42 18.46
C LYS A 132 -47.57 -5.17 18.43
N ARG A 133 -47.34 -4.28 19.40
CA ARG A 133 -48.02 -2.98 19.51
C ARG A 133 -47.03 -1.85 19.27
N PHE A 134 -47.50 -0.78 18.65
CA PHE A 134 -46.77 0.46 18.49
C PHE A 134 -47.69 1.66 18.64
N PHE A 135 -47.11 2.78 19.04
CA PHE A 135 -47.84 4.04 19.14
C PHE A 135 -47.81 4.76 17.79
N VAL A 136 -48.90 5.43 17.44
CA VAL A 136 -49.04 6.17 16.20
C VAL A 136 -49.37 7.60 16.57
N SER A 137 -48.52 8.54 16.14
CA SER A 137 -48.70 9.97 16.40
C SER A 137 -48.78 10.75 15.10
N GLU A 138 -49.69 11.70 15.04
CA GLU A 138 -49.80 12.74 14.01
C GLU A 138 -49.56 14.14 14.62
N ASP A 139 -49.07 14.19 15.87
CA ASP A 139 -48.79 15.43 16.59
C ASP A 139 -47.53 16.12 16.02
N PRO A 140 -47.66 17.33 15.44
CA PRO A 140 -46.55 18.05 14.85
C PRO A 140 -45.41 18.38 15.81
N GLU A 141 -45.70 18.63 17.10
CA GLU A 141 -44.68 18.95 18.10
C GLU A 141 -43.82 17.72 18.43
N VAL A 142 -44.48 16.56 18.58
CA VAL A 142 -43.81 15.28 18.80
C VAL A 142 -42.97 14.91 17.60
N ILE A 143 -43.49 15.03 16.38
CA ILE A 143 -42.79 14.75 15.12
C ILE A 143 -41.53 15.61 15.00
N LYS A 144 -41.64 16.92 15.23
CA LYS A 144 -40.52 17.86 15.15
C LYS A 144 -39.42 17.53 16.17
N SER A 145 -39.79 17.09 17.38
CA SER A 145 -38.82 16.69 18.43
C SER A 145 -37.92 15.51 18.03
N TYR A 146 -38.34 14.68 17.08
CA TYR A 146 -37.55 13.58 16.53
C TYR A 146 -36.69 13.99 15.33
N MET A 147 -37.05 15.07 14.63
CA MET A 147 -36.26 15.64 13.53
C MET A 147 -35.03 16.38 14.04
N GLU A 148 -35.17 17.17 15.11
CA GLU A 148 -34.07 17.97 15.70
C GLU A 148 -32.92 17.09 16.25
N LYS A 149 -33.18 15.81 16.50
CA LYS A 149 -32.19 14.83 16.99
C LYS A 149 -31.38 14.14 15.88
N GLN A 150 -31.68 14.39 14.61
CA GLN A 150 -31.02 13.73 13.47
C GLN A 150 -30.70 14.74 12.38
N GLN A 151 -29.47 15.27 12.36
CA GLN A 151 -28.96 15.96 11.18
C GLN A 151 -28.32 14.95 10.22
N ASN A 152 -28.97 14.66 9.09
CA ASN A 152 -28.31 13.97 7.97
C ASN A 152 -27.16 14.82 7.40
N LYS A 153 -26.00 14.21 7.19
CA LYS A 153 -24.91 14.80 6.40
C LYS A 153 -25.05 14.35 4.95
N GLU A 154 -24.85 15.25 3.99
CA GLU A 154 -24.85 14.90 2.57
C GLU A 154 -23.78 13.85 2.25
N PRO A 155 -24.08 12.84 1.40
CA PRO A 155 -23.09 11.88 0.95
C PRO A 155 -21.91 12.57 0.26
N ILE A 156 -20.69 12.21 0.64
CA ILE A 156 -19.47 12.74 0.05
C ILE A 156 -18.98 11.78 -1.03
N THR A 157 -18.83 12.27 -2.26
CA THR A 157 -18.13 11.52 -3.32
C THR A 157 -16.64 11.77 -3.19
N LYS A 158 -15.84 10.70 -3.21
CA LYS A 158 -14.38 10.80 -3.10
C LYS A 158 -13.69 9.87 -4.09
N THR A 159 -12.74 10.42 -4.83
CA THR A 159 -11.79 9.65 -5.64
C THR A 159 -10.87 8.85 -4.72
N VAL A 160 -10.73 7.57 -5.01
CA VAL A 160 -9.87 6.62 -4.30
C VAL A 160 -9.10 5.77 -5.30
N TYR A 161 -8.05 5.12 -4.80
CA TYR A 161 -7.13 4.33 -5.60
C TYR A 161 -7.14 2.89 -5.07
N SER A 162 -7.57 1.93 -5.90
CA SER A 162 -7.56 0.52 -5.55
C SER A 162 -6.28 -0.14 -6.04
N SER A 163 -5.54 -0.80 -5.15
CA SER A 163 -4.34 -1.56 -5.52
C SER A 163 -4.72 -2.82 -6.29
N VAL A 164 -4.15 -3.01 -7.48
CA VAL A 164 -4.37 -4.22 -8.30
C VAL A 164 -3.78 -5.47 -7.62
N LEU A 165 -2.79 -5.30 -6.75
CA LEU A 165 -2.08 -6.41 -6.10
C LEU A 165 -2.77 -6.93 -4.84
N SER A 166 -3.48 -6.06 -4.09
CA SER A 166 -4.13 -6.44 -2.83
C SER A 166 -5.65 -6.24 -2.81
N GLY A 167 -6.19 -5.45 -3.74
CA GLY A 167 -7.56 -4.94 -3.66
C GLY A 167 -7.80 -3.87 -2.59
N LYS A 168 -6.78 -3.49 -1.80
CA LYS A 168 -6.89 -2.42 -0.80
C LYS A 168 -7.23 -1.09 -1.48
N ILE A 169 -8.05 -0.29 -0.80
CA ILE A 169 -8.45 1.06 -1.26
C ILE A 169 -7.67 2.10 -0.47
N PHE A 170 -7.10 3.07 -1.17
CA PHE A 170 -6.28 4.14 -0.63
C PHE A 170 -6.87 5.50 -1.00
N ALA A 171 -6.67 6.48 -0.11
CA ALA A 171 -7.14 7.85 -0.33
C ALA A 171 -6.26 8.66 -1.31
N SER A 172 -5.06 8.16 -1.65
CA SER A 172 -4.14 8.82 -2.58
C SER A 172 -3.30 7.81 -3.35
N LYS A 173 -2.86 8.20 -4.54
CA LYS A 173 -1.90 7.45 -5.36
C LYS A 173 -0.60 7.14 -4.62
N GLN A 174 -0.06 8.13 -3.90
CA GLN A 174 1.20 7.99 -3.16
C GLN A 174 1.10 6.87 -2.10
N ALA A 175 -0.04 6.75 -1.42
CA ALA A 175 -0.23 5.70 -0.43
C ALA A 175 -0.22 4.30 -1.06
N VAL A 176 -0.69 4.14 -2.31
CA VAL A 176 -0.55 2.88 -3.05
C VAL A 176 0.90 2.60 -3.39
N ILE A 177 1.64 3.62 -3.84
CA ILE A 177 3.07 3.50 -4.18
C ILE A 177 3.88 3.10 -2.94
N ASP A 178 3.60 3.70 -1.78
CA ASP A 178 4.32 3.41 -0.55
C ASP A 178 4.02 1.98 -0.06
N ASP A 179 2.76 1.52 -0.13
CA ASP A 179 2.40 0.12 0.14
C ASP A 179 3.09 -0.82 -0.85
N PHE A 180 3.16 -0.46 -2.13
CA PHE A 180 3.88 -1.22 -3.15
C PHE A 180 5.36 -1.40 -2.81
N LYS A 181 6.07 -0.29 -2.53
CA LYS A 181 7.49 -0.32 -2.16
C LYS A 181 7.73 -1.18 -0.92
N LYS A 182 6.87 -1.05 0.09
CA LYS A 182 7.06 -1.71 1.39
C LYS A 182 6.69 -3.20 1.35
N SER A 183 5.65 -3.56 0.63
CA SER A 183 5.04 -4.89 0.74
C SER A 183 5.34 -5.82 -0.43
N TYR A 184 5.76 -5.29 -1.57
CA TYR A 184 5.89 -6.08 -2.80
C TYR A 184 7.28 -6.06 -3.41
N LEU A 185 8.14 -5.12 -3.02
CA LEU A 185 9.53 -5.08 -3.46
C LEU A 185 10.45 -5.64 -2.38
N LYS A 186 11.41 -6.47 -2.80
CA LYS A 186 12.47 -6.98 -1.93
C LYS A 186 13.79 -6.32 -2.32
N PRO A 187 14.43 -5.56 -1.41
CA PRO A 187 15.77 -5.02 -1.66
C PRO A 187 16.76 -6.15 -1.99
N MET A 188 17.70 -5.86 -2.89
CA MET A 188 18.80 -6.75 -3.25
C MET A 188 20.09 -5.95 -3.42
N THR A 189 21.22 -6.61 -3.21
CA THR A 189 22.57 -6.13 -3.53
C THR A 189 22.97 -6.57 -4.94
N MET A 190 23.96 -5.92 -5.53
CA MET A 190 24.50 -6.34 -6.83
C MET A 190 25.07 -7.77 -6.83
N ILE A 191 25.61 -8.22 -5.69
CA ILE A 191 26.12 -9.58 -5.51
C ILE A 191 24.97 -10.60 -5.54
N GLU A 192 23.85 -10.31 -4.88
CA GLU A 192 22.66 -11.16 -4.94
C GLU A 192 22.04 -11.17 -6.34
N VAL A 193 22.08 -10.05 -7.07
CA VAL A 193 21.61 -9.96 -8.46
C VAL A 193 22.48 -10.79 -9.41
N GLN A 194 23.79 -10.90 -9.18
CA GLN A 194 24.67 -11.75 -9.98
C GLN A 194 24.47 -13.24 -9.68
N ASN A 195 24.25 -13.59 -8.40
CA ASN A 195 24.16 -14.99 -7.97
C ASN A 195 22.78 -15.64 -8.16
N GLN A 196 21.79 -14.89 -8.64
CA GLN A 196 20.45 -15.41 -8.88
C GLN A 196 20.32 -15.99 -10.30
N ASN A 197 19.64 -17.13 -10.42
CA ASN A 197 19.36 -17.79 -11.71
C ASN A 197 17.86 -17.96 -11.99
N ARG A 198 16.99 -17.41 -11.13
CA ARG A 198 15.54 -17.71 -11.12
C ARG A 198 14.68 -16.55 -11.59
N TYR A 199 15.26 -15.36 -11.62
CA TYR A 199 14.57 -14.10 -11.88
C TYR A 199 15.15 -13.45 -13.12
N GLU A 200 14.30 -12.79 -13.88
CA GLU A 200 14.70 -11.99 -15.02
C GLU A 200 15.26 -10.65 -14.53
N ILE A 201 16.33 -10.16 -15.13
CA ILE A 201 16.82 -8.79 -14.89
C ILE A 201 16.16 -7.90 -15.94
N GLU A 202 15.56 -6.78 -15.51
CA GLU A 202 14.95 -5.82 -16.43
C GLU A 202 15.97 -5.36 -17.48
N GLY A 203 15.56 -5.30 -18.75
CA GLY A 203 16.48 -5.14 -19.88
C GLY A 203 17.45 -3.97 -19.77
N SER A 204 16.98 -2.78 -19.39
CA SER A 204 17.86 -1.61 -19.24
C SER A 204 18.86 -1.76 -18.08
N PHE A 205 18.45 -2.46 -17.02
CA PHE A 205 19.35 -2.79 -15.93
C PHE A 205 20.37 -3.87 -16.33
N LEU A 206 19.96 -4.87 -17.09
CA LEU A 206 20.86 -5.88 -17.64
C LEU A 206 21.90 -5.25 -18.57
N ASP A 207 21.48 -4.38 -19.47
CA ASP A 207 22.36 -3.64 -20.38
C ASP A 207 23.38 -2.79 -19.59
N PHE A 208 22.94 -2.14 -18.51
CA PHE A 208 23.83 -1.42 -17.61
C PHE A 208 24.88 -2.35 -16.99
N ILE A 209 24.46 -3.50 -16.44
CA ILE A 209 25.38 -4.47 -15.81
C ILE A 209 26.41 -4.97 -16.81
N GLN A 210 25.96 -5.41 -17.99
CA GLN A 210 26.84 -5.88 -19.07
C GLN A 210 27.82 -4.79 -19.51
N GLY A 211 27.36 -3.53 -19.59
CA GLY A 211 28.21 -2.39 -19.89
C GLY A 211 29.24 -2.06 -18.81
N GLN A 212 29.03 -2.46 -17.54
CA GLN A 212 30.02 -2.30 -16.47
C GLN A 212 30.96 -3.50 -16.34
N LEU A 213 30.49 -4.72 -16.60
CA LEU A 213 31.26 -5.96 -16.51
C LEU A 213 32.07 -6.23 -17.79
N VAL A 214 32.90 -5.26 -18.18
CA VAL A 214 33.88 -5.37 -19.27
C VAL A 214 35.30 -5.30 -18.72
N GLU A 215 36.24 -5.99 -19.38
CA GLU A 215 37.61 -6.18 -18.91
C GLU A 215 38.31 -4.85 -18.60
N GLU A 216 38.14 -3.86 -19.47
CA GLU A 216 38.79 -2.55 -19.34
C GLU A 216 38.35 -1.82 -18.07
N LYS A 217 37.08 -1.96 -17.66
CA LYS A 217 36.54 -1.29 -16.47
C LYS A 217 36.94 -2.00 -15.18
N VAL A 218 37.03 -3.33 -15.21
CA VAL A 218 37.52 -4.12 -14.08
C VAL A 218 39.01 -3.88 -13.89
N ALA A 219 39.80 -3.83 -14.97
CA ALA A 219 41.21 -3.49 -14.94
C ALA A 219 41.44 -2.08 -14.37
N ALA A 220 40.68 -1.08 -14.84
CA ALA A 220 40.76 0.27 -14.31
C ALA A 220 40.41 0.36 -12.81
N PHE A 221 39.49 -0.49 -12.33
CA PHE A 221 39.18 -0.59 -10.91
C PHE A 221 40.33 -1.21 -10.11
N LEU A 222 40.95 -2.28 -10.61
CA LEU A 222 42.14 -2.89 -9.99
C LEU A 222 43.31 -1.91 -9.90
N GLU A 223 43.58 -1.17 -10.98
CA GLU A 223 44.62 -0.14 -11.01
C GLU A 223 44.35 0.94 -9.96
N ALA A 224 43.11 1.44 -9.89
CA ALA A 224 42.72 2.43 -8.89
C ALA A 224 42.83 1.88 -7.46
N MET A 225 42.51 0.61 -7.23
CA MET A 225 42.67 -0.05 -5.93
C MET A 225 44.15 -0.17 -5.53
N ALA A 226 45.04 -0.46 -6.49
CA ALA A 226 46.48 -0.65 -6.24
C ALA A 226 47.20 0.63 -5.78
N GLU A 227 46.64 1.81 -6.07
CA GLU A 227 47.14 3.10 -5.59
C GLU A 227 47.04 3.23 -4.05
N TYR A 228 46.14 2.47 -3.40
CA TYR A 228 45.94 2.50 -1.96
C TYR A 228 46.66 1.34 -1.27
N SER A 229 47.55 1.66 -0.33
CA SER A 229 48.36 0.68 0.41
C SER A 229 47.52 -0.38 1.13
N GLU A 230 46.35 0.00 1.61
CA GLU A 230 45.40 -0.80 2.39
C GLU A 230 44.75 -1.90 1.55
N PHE A 231 44.66 -1.73 0.22
CA PHE A 231 44.05 -2.69 -0.69
C PHE A 231 45.06 -3.61 -1.40
N ARG A 232 46.37 -3.29 -1.34
CA ARG A 232 47.42 -4.08 -2.01
C ARG A 232 47.38 -5.58 -1.73
N PRO A 233 47.19 -6.06 -0.47
CA PRO A 233 47.14 -7.50 -0.21
C PRO A 233 45.97 -8.21 -0.91
N HIS A 234 44.86 -7.50 -1.17
CA HIS A 234 43.72 -8.02 -1.90
C HIS A 234 43.98 -8.02 -3.41
N VAL A 235 44.56 -6.94 -3.93
CA VAL A 235 44.94 -6.84 -5.36
C VAL A 235 45.94 -7.91 -5.76
N GLU A 236 47.00 -8.10 -4.97
CA GLU A 236 48.01 -9.14 -5.23
C GLU A 236 47.38 -10.55 -5.25
N ARG A 237 46.42 -10.82 -4.36
CA ARG A 237 45.69 -12.09 -4.32
C ARG A 237 44.81 -12.32 -5.55
N TRP A 238 44.24 -11.28 -6.13
CA TRP A 238 43.40 -11.43 -7.34
C TRP A 238 44.21 -11.59 -8.62
N LEU A 239 45.48 -11.16 -8.61
CA LEU A 239 46.39 -11.27 -9.75
C LEU A 239 47.24 -12.55 -9.72
N SER A 240 47.30 -13.25 -8.58
CA SER A 240 48.00 -14.53 -8.41
C SER A 240 47.17 -15.70 -8.92
#